data_AF-I7LDY7-F1
#
_entry.id   AF-I7LDY7-F1
#
_cell.length_a   1.000
_cell.length_b   1.000
_cell.length_c   1.000
_cell.angle_alpha   90.00
_cell.angle_beta   90.00
_cell.angle_gamma   90.00
#
_symmetry.space_group_name_H-M   'P 1'
#
loop_
_entity.id
_entity.type
_entity.pdbx_description
1 polymer ?
#
loop_
_entity_poly.entity_id
_entity_poly.type
_entity_poly.pdbx_seq_one_letter_code
_entity_poly.pdbx_strand_id
1 'polypeptide(L)' 'MIKGRSAADDNFGNFFAQNLFMGSGGVLLIASTMKSLKYAVTPAQVVQYTAPIAIVTLVVVGLYNLLFNRKFAKKGSK' A
#
# COMPACT_ATOMS: atom_id res chain seq x y z
N MET A 1 -17.88 1.74 -13.51
CA MET A 1 -16.62 0.96 -13.59
C MET A 1 -15.40 1.81 -13.23
N ILE A 2 -15.17 2.96 -13.87
CA ILE A 2 -14.01 3.83 -13.59
C ILE A 2 -14.01 4.34 -12.13
N LYS A 3 -15.14 4.83 -11.62
CA LYS A 3 -15.28 5.27 -10.21
C LYS A 3 -14.92 4.18 -9.19
N GLY A 4 -15.35 2.94 -9.43
CA GLY A 4 -15.05 1.81 -8.55
C GLY A 4 -13.58 1.41 -8.56
N ARG A 5 -12.89 1.57 -9.70
CA ARG A 5 -11.45 1.35 -9.79
C ARG A 5 -10.65 2.45 -9.12
N SER A 6 -11.06 3.72 -9.26
CA SER A 6 -10.46 4.83 -8.51
C SER A 6 -10.56 4.60 -6.99
N ALA A 7 -11.74 4.18 -6.51
CA ALA A 7 -11.90 3.83 -5.11
C ALA A 7 -11.00 2.65 -4.70
N ALA A 8 -10.80 1.66 -5.57
CA ALA A 8 -9.87 0.55 -5.30
C ALA A 8 -8.41 1.04 -5.21
N ASP A 9 -7.97 1.91 -6.12
CA ASP A 9 -6.62 2.47 -6.12
C ASP A 9 -6.33 3.27 -4.85
N ASP A 10 -7.29 4.10 -4.39
CA ASP A 10 -7.19 4.82 -3.12
C ASP A 10 -7.10 3.86 -1.92
N ASN A 11 -7.87 2.76 -1.96
CA ASN A 11 -7.82 1.73 -0.91
C ASN A 11 -6.49 0.96 -0.91
N PHE A 12 -5.92 0.66 -2.08
CA PHE A 12 -4.61 0.01 -2.17
C PHE A 12 -3.52 0.92 -1.60
N GLY A 13 -3.53 2.21 -1.95
CA GLY A 13 -2.61 3.19 -1.39
C GLY A 13 -2.72 3.26 0.13
N ASN A 14 -3.95 3.42 0.65
CA ASN A 14 -4.17 3.49 2.09
C ASN A 14 -3.72 2.22 2.81
N PHE A 15 -4.13 1.03 2.33
CA PHE A 15 -3.85 -0.22 3.01
C PHE A 15 -2.35 -0.56 3.06
N PHE A 16 -1.62 -0.35 1.96
CA PHE A 16 -0.23 -0.78 1.86
C PHE A 16 0.81 0.31 2.17
N ALA A 17 0.41 1.59 2.17
CA ALA A 17 1.34 2.71 2.41
C ALA A 17 1.07 3.49 3.71
N GLN A 18 -0.08 3.34 4.39
CA GLN A 18 -0.37 4.10 5.62
C GLN A 18 0.66 3.86 6.74
N ASN A 19 1.24 2.66 6.81
CA ASN A 19 2.28 2.33 7.78
C ASN A 19 3.67 2.87 7.42
N LEU A 20 3.82 3.59 6.31
CA LEU A 20 5.03 4.39 6.05
C LEU A 20 5.08 5.64 6.93
N PHE A 21 3.93 6.06 7.47
CA PHE A 21 3.89 7.15 8.44
C PHE A 21 4.15 6.59 9.83
N MET A 22 5.25 7.02 10.45
CA MET A 22 5.65 6.57 11.79
C MET A 22 4.59 6.82 12.86
N GLY A 23 3.80 7.89 12.71
CA GLY A 23 2.70 8.23 13.62
C GLY A 23 1.39 7.48 13.34
N SER A 24 1.37 6.49 12.46
CA SER A 24 0.15 5.71 12.22
C SER A 24 -0.19 4.86 13.46
N GLY A 25 -1.49 4.71 13.73
CA GLY A 25 -1.95 3.84 14.83
C GLY A 25 -1.48 2.39 14.67
N GLY A 26 -1.37 1.91 13.43
CA GLY A 26 -0.84 0.57 13.11
C GLY A 26 0.63 0.40 13.49
N VAL A 27 1.48 1.38 13.16
CA VAL A 27 2.91 1.35 13.47
C VAL A 27 3.14 1.38 14.99
N LEU A 28 2.43 2.25 15.70
CA LEU A 28 2.53 2.35 17.16
C LEU A 28 2.06 1.08 17.86
N LEU A 29 0.95 0.48 17.39
CA LEU A 29 0.47 -0.80 17.90
C LEU A 29 1.52 -1.89 17.71
N ILE A 30 2.06 -2.07 16.50
CA ILE A 30 3.09 -3.07 16.20
C ILE A 30 4.31 -2.87 17.11
N ALA A 31 4.84 -1.65 17.20
CA ALA A 31 5.99 -1.35 18.05
C ALA A 31 5.71 -1.67 19.54
N SER A 32 4.52 -1.31 20.05
CA SER A 32 4.13 -1.61 21.43
C SER A 32 4.00 -3.11 21.70
N THR A 33 3.45 -3.87 20.76
CA THR A 33 3.32 -5.33 20.88
C THR A 33 4.69 -5.99 20.87
N MET A 34 5.58 -5.59 19.95
CA MET A 34 6.94 -6.12 19.87
C MET A 34 7.73 -5.83 21.15
N LYS A 35 7.57 -4.63 21.73
CA LYS A 35 8.16 -4.28 23.03
C LYS A 35 7.65 -5.18 24.15
N SER A 36 6.35 -5.49 24.19
CA SER A 36 5.77 -6.44 25.17
C SER A 36 6.35 -7.85 25.04
N LEU A 37 6.68 -8.26 23.82
CA LEU A 37 7.35 -9.54 23.50
C LEU A 37 8.88 -9.50 23.70
N LYS A 38 9.42 -8.43 24.29
CA LYS A 38 10.86 -8.22 24.54
C LYS A 38 11.72 -8.04 23.28
N TYR A 39 11.13 -7.68 22.14
CA TYR A 39 11.87 -7.28 20.94
C TYR A 39 12.09 -5.75 20.92
N ALA A 40 13.32 -5.33 20.65
CA ALA A 40 13.70 -3.92 20.53
C ALA A 40 13.36 -3.35 19.14
N VAL A 41 12.09 -3.43 18.73
CA VAL A 41 11.60 -2.87 17.46
C VAL A 41 11.06 -1.47 17.69
N THR A 42 11.66 -0.50 17.01
CA THR A 42 11.21 0.90 17.03
C THR A 42 10.17 1.17 15.93
N PRO A 43 9.29 2.17 16.08
CA PRO A 43 8.40 2.63 15.01
C PRO A 43 9.11 2.90 13.68
N ALA A 44 10.34 3.45 13.73
CA ALA A 44 11.16 3.69 12.54
C ALA A 44 11.51 2.39 11.80
N GLN A 45 11.84 1.33 12.53
CA GLN A 45 12.11 0.04 11.92
C GLN A 45 10.86 -0.57 11.27
N VAL A 46 9.68 -0.40 11.88
CA VAL A 46 8.42 -0.84 11.26
C VAL A 46 8.17 -0.14 9.93
N VAL A 47 8.43 1.17 9.86
CA VAL A 47 8.36 1.94 8.60
C VAL A 47 9.35 1.41 7.57
N GLN A 48 10.60 1.14 7.98
CA GLN A 48 11.62 0.58 7.10
C GLN A 48 11.21 -0.79 6.53
N TYR A 49 10.61 -1.65 7.34
CA TYR A 49 10.09 -2.96 6.88
C TYR A 49 8.83 -2.83 6.01
N THR A 50 8.08 -1.74 6.13
CA THR A 50 6.90 -1.45 5.31
C THR A 50 7.29 -0.93 3.91
N ALA A 51 8.41 -0.21 3.78
CA ALA A 51 8.84 0.41 2.52
C ALA A 51 8.90 -0.56 1.31
N PRO A 52 9.47 -1.78 1.42
CA PRO A 52 9.47 -2.75 0.32
C PRO A 52 8.06 -3.13 -0.13
N ILE A 53 7.11 -3.28 0.81
CA ILE A 53 5.72 -3.64 0.50
C ILE A 53 5.06 -2.51 -0.27
N ALA A 54 5.26 -1.25 0.15
CA ALA A 54 4.70 -0.09 -0.55
C ALA A 54 5.22 0.01 -2.00
N ILE A 55 6.50 -0.27 -2.23
CA ILE A 55 7.10 -0.29 -3.58
C ILE A 55 6.46 -1.39 -4.43
N VAL A 56 6.35 -2.61 -3.90
CA VAL A 56 5.72 -3.73 -4.62
C VAL A 56 4.27 -3.39 -4.97
N THR A 57 3.51 -2.81 -4.06
CA THR A 57 2.13 -2.39 -4.32
C THR A 57 2.07 -1.34 -5.43
N LEU A 58 2.94 -0.33 -5.42
CA LEU A 58 2.97 0.67 -6.49
C LEU A 58 3.21 0.03 -7.86
N VAL A 59 4.14 -0.93 -7.96
CA VAL A 59 4.41 -1.66 -9.20
C VAL A 59 3.19 -2.48 -9.64
N VAL A 60 2.62 -3.28 -8.74
CA VAL A 60 1.50 -4.16 -9.04
C VAL A 60 0.25 -3.36 -9.46
N VAL A 61 -0.10 -2.32 -8.70
CA VAL A 61 -1.25 -1.45 -9.00
C VAL A 61 -1.00 -0.65 -10.29
N GLY A 62 0.22 -0.17 -10.51
CA GLY A 62 0.62 0.49 -11.76
C GLY A 62 0.44 -0.41 -12.98
N LEU A 63 0.92 -1.66 -12.91
CA LEU A 63 0.74 -2.66 -13.97
C LEU A 63 -0.74 -3.02 -14.18
N TYR A 64 -1.48 -3.23 -13.08
CA TYR A 64 -2.92 -3.50 -13.11
C TYR A 64 -3.70 -2.40 -13.83
N ASN A 65 -3.37 -1.13 -13.60
CA ASN A 65 -4.01 0.01 -14.25
C ASN A 65 -3.54 0.20 -15.70
N LEU A 66 -2.27 -0.06 -16.00
CA LEU A 66 -1.77 -0.03 -17.38
C LEU A 66 -2.45 -1.09 -18.25
N LEU A 67 -2.58 -2.32 -17.75
CA LEU A 67 -3.27 -3.40 -18.47
C LEU A 67 -4.74 -3.08 -18.71
N PHE A 68 -5.40 -2.48 -17.72
CA PHE A 68 -6.77 -2.01 -17.86
C PHE A 68 -6.89 -0.92 -18.93
N ASN A 69 -6.02 0.08 -18.91
CA ASN A 69 -6.01 1.16 -19.90
C ASN A 69 -5.82 0.60 -21.33
N ARG A 70 -4.90 -0.35 -21.52
CA ARG A 70 -4.67 -1.00 -22.82
C ARG A 70 -5.90 -1.78 -23.31
N LYS A 71 -6.64 -2.45 -22.42
CA LYS A 71 -7.89 -3.15 -22.77
C LYS A 71 -9.01 -2.16 -23.12
N PHE A 72 -9.11 -1.04 -22.40
CA PHE A 72 -10.11 -0.01 -22.66
C PHE A 72 -9.85 0.71 -23.99
N ALA A 73 -8.60 1.09 -24.27
CA ALA A 73 -8.22 1.74 -25.53
C ALA A 73 -8.51 0.86 -26.76
N LYS A 74 -8.26 -0.45 -26.68
CA LYS A 74 -8.62 -1.40 -27.75
C LYS A 74 -10.13 -1.56 -27.96
N LYS A 75 -10.94 -1.34 -26.92
CA LYS A 75 -12.40 -1.49 -26.98
C LYS A 75 -13.11 -0.22 -27.45
N GLY A 76 -12.53 0.96 -27.23
CA GLY A 76 -13.03 2.25 -27.73
C GLY A 76 -12.64 2.59 -29.16
N SER A 77 -11.89 1.73 -29.86
CA SER A 77 -11.48 1.89 -31.26
C SER A 77 -12.34 1.07 -32.24
N LYS A 78 -13.51 0.60 -31.79
CA LYS A 78 -14.61 0.07 -32.60
C LYS A 78 -15.84 0.94 -32.37
#